data_AF-A0A7X6AQM5-F1
#
_entry.id   AF-A0A7X6AQM5-F1
#
_cell.length_a   1.000
_cell.length_b   1.000
_cell.length_c   1.000
_cell.angle_alpha   90.00
_cell.angle_beta   90.00
_cell.angle_gamma   90.00
#
_symmetry.space_group_name_H-M   'P 1'
#
loop_
_entity.id
_entity.type
_entity.pdbx_description
1 polymer ?
#
loop_
_entity_poly.entity_id
_entity_poly.type
_entity_poly.pdbx_seq_one_letter_code
_entity_poly.pdbx_strand_id
1 'polypeptide(L)'
;MFTAQEVDELHRELTALYDEPVDVRVDGSTEEEYLEFRHESLNRSAAAQRAVGHPRILEVIEPLLGEDCHVIANTAWRNPPGGSGHGGRYWHIDAGPHIPRPADVPWDDRIPYPVFAIGAHILLEDCPRECGPTGVVPGTHRSGQSPPLEQVSDSELTHEGRSPVALTGEAGDVALFVSDAWHRRLDPGPGDRGRFFLQAHYGRRDIAQRIRLTEHVNHLSEQALDRAVTERDRTLLGLHEPGFYDS
;
A
#
# COMPACT_ATOMS: atom_id res chain seq x y z
N MET A 1 -8.96 12.78 11.82
CA MET A 1 -7.76 12.57 12.69
C MET A 1 -6.80 13.77 12.65
N PHE A 2 -6.41 14.21 11.46
CA PHE A 2 -5.67 15.45 11.22
C PHE A 2 -6.58 16.68 11.32
N THR A 3 -6.02 17.84 11.62
CA THR A 3 -6.73 19.12 11.55
C THR A 3 -6.90 19.58 10.09
N ALA A 4 -7.89 20.44 9.83
CA ALA A 4 -8.09 21.02 8.50
C ALA A 4 -6.82 21.71 7.96
N GLN A 5 -6.06 22.40 8.82
CA GLN A 5 -4.82 23.05 8.42
C GLN A 5 -3.73 22.05 7.99
N GLU A 6 -3.59 20.92 8.70
CA GLU A 6 -2.65 19.86 8.34
C GLU A 6 -3.07 19.18 7.03
N VAL A 7 -4.38 18.96 6.83
CA VAL A 7 -4.92 18.42 5.58
C VAL A 7 -4.66 19.38 4.42
N ASP A 8 -4.92 20.68 4.58
CA ASP A 8 -4.68 21.69 3.55
C ASP A 8 -3.19 21.79 3.18
N GLU A 9 -2.30 21.70 4.17
CA GLU A 9 -0.86 21.68 3.94
C GLU A 9 -0.43 20.43 3.17
N LEU A 10 -0.84 19.25 3.64
CA LEU A 10 -0.51 17.98 3.00
C LEU A 10 -1.08 17.93 1.57
N HIS A 11 -2.31 18.38 1.38
CA HIS A 11 -2.96 18.43 0.07
C HIS A 11 -2.19 19.32 -0.89
N ARG A 12 -1.77 20.52 -0.46
CA ARG A 12 -0.99 21.44 -1.28
C ARG A 12 0.37 20.86 -1.67
N GLU A 13 1.12 20.32 -0.70
CA GLU A 13 2.44 19.74 -1.00
C GLU A 13 2.34 18.51 -1.91
N LEU A 14 1.40 17.60 -1.66
CA LEU A 14 1.22 16.43 -2.52
C LEU A 14 0.68 16.79 -3.90
N THR A 15 -0.14 17.85 -4.02
CA THR A 15 -0.57 18.35 -5.32
C THR A 15 0.61 18.81 -6.17
N ALA A 16 1.58 19.51 -5.56
CA ALA A 16 2.74 20.03 -6.26
C ALA A 16 3.63 18.92 -6.85
N LEU A 17 3.63 17.71 -6.25
CA LEU A 17 4.36 16.56 -6.81
C LEU A 17 3.83 16.14 -8.19
N TYR A 18 2.59 16.47 -8.54
CA TYR A 18 2.03 16.15 -9.85
C TYR A 18 2.50 17.09 -10.97
N ASP A 19 3.16 18.20 -10.64
CA ASP A 19 3.86 19.06 -11.60
C ASP A 19 5.24 18.50 -11.99
N GLU A 20 5.74 17.50 -11.25
CA GLU A 20 6.97 16.77 -11.54
C GLU A 20 6.72 15.61 -12.54
N PRO A 21 7.77 15.17 -13.28
CA PRO A 21 7.68 13.97 -14.11
C PRO A 21 7.20 12.75 -13.31
N VAL A 22 6.51 11.84 -14.00
CA VAL A 22 6.04 10.59 -13.37
C VAL A 22 7.20 9.65 -13.04
N ASP A 23 7.00 8.82 -12.03
CA ASP A 23 7.99 7.85 -11.55
C ASP A 23 7.84 6.50 -12.26
N VAL A 24 8.11 6.42 -13.57
CA VAL A 24 8.05 5.11 -14.25
C VAL A 24 9.10 4.18 -13.67
N ARG A 25 8.67 3.07 -13.05
CA ARG A 25 9.54 2.16 -12.30
C ARG A 25 9.61 0.75 -12.86
N VAL A 26 8.61 0.33 -13.63
CA VAL A 26 8.57 -0.99 -14.26
C VAL A 26 9.01 -0.89 -15.72
N ASP A 27 9.96 -1.73 -16.10
CA ASP A 27 10.45 -1.81 -17.48
C ASP A 27 9.32 -2.14 -18.46
N GLY A 28 9.19 -1.32 -19.50
CA GLY A 28 8.16 -1.47 -20.53
C GLY A 28 6.83 -0.79 -20.22
N SER A 29 6.67 -0.19 -19.05
CA SER A 29 5.51 0.66 -18.75
C SER A 29 5.61 2.05 -19.39
N THR A 30 4.46 2.69 -19.51
CA THR A 30 4.28 4.01 -20.10
C THR A 30 4.07 5.07 -19.01
N GLU A 31 4.35 6.34 -19.32
CA GLU A 31 4.06 7.44 -18.39
C GLU A 31 2.57 7.55 -18.05
N GLU A 32 1.68 7.18 -18.98
CA GLU A 32 0.22 7.22 -18.81
C GLU A 32 -0.24 6.33 -17.64
N GLU A 33 0.40 5.18 -17.45
CA GLU A 33 0.10 4.23 -16.37
C GLU A 33 0.47 4.76 -14.98
N TYR A 34 1.31 5.80 -14.91
CA TYR A 34 1.83 6.40 -13.68
C TYR A 34 1.23 7.79 -13.38
N LEU A 35 0.29 8.28 -14.18
CA LEU A 35 -0.29 9.61 -14.01
C LEU A 35 -1.02 9.77 -12.66
N GLU A 36 -1.58 8.69 -12.12
CA GLU A 36 -2.42 8.71 -10.91
C GLU A 36 -1.62 8.74 -9.60
N PHE A 37 -0.30 8.57 -9.61
CA PHE A 37 0.48 8.48 -8.38
C PHE A 37 1.88 9.08 -8.46
N ARG A 38 2.46 9.42 -7.31
CA ARG A 38 3.83 9.90 -7.14
C ARG A 38 4.47 9.17 -5.98
N HIS A 39 5.54 8.44 -6.24
CA HIS A 39 6.23 7.68 -5.19
C HIS A 39 7.12 8.59 -4.34
N GLU A 40 7.66 8.02 -3.27
CA GLU A 40 8.61 8.68 -2.36
C GLU A 40 8.07 9.97 -1.75
N SER A 41 6.77 10.07 -1.51
CA SER A 41 6.18 11.35 -1.11
C SER A 41 6.79 11.92 0.18
N LEU A 42 7.16 11.08 1.16
CA LEU A 42 7.86 11.47 2.39
C LEU A 42 9.31 11.94 2.15
N ASN A 43 9.91 11.55 1.03
CA ASN A 43 11.23 12.02 0.58
C ASN A 43 11.12 13.38 -0.13
N ARG A 44 9.94 13.71 -0.68
CA ARG A 44 9.70 14.90 -1.50
C ARG A 44 8.86 15.99 -0.80
N SER A 45 8.13 15.63 0.25
CA SER A 45 7.24 16.53 1.01
C SER A 45 7.49 16.41 2.51
N ALA A 46 7.76 17.55 3.13
CA ALA A 46 7.93 17.64 4.58
C ALA A 46 6.61 17.39 5.32
N ALA A 47 5.47 17.80 4.74
CA ALA A 47 4.15 17.49 5.27
C ALA A 47 3.88 15.97 5.25
N ALA A 48 4.21 15.29 4.15
CA ALA A 48 4.08 13.83 4.07
C ALA A 48 4.97 13.12 5.11
N GLN A 49 6.23 13.57 5.28
CA GLN A 49 7.13 13.03 6.31
C GLN A 49 6.58 13.21 7.73
N ARG A 50 5.99 14.36 8.04
CA ARG A 50 5.33 14.58 9.35
C ARG A 50 4.08 13.72 9.50
N ALA A 51 3.27 13.61 8.46
CA ALA A 51 2.00 12.89 8.48
C ALA A 51 2.18 11.40 8.78
N VAL A 52 3.19 10.75 8.20
CA VAL A 52 3.51 9.34 8.51
C VAL A 52 4.08 9.13 9.92
N GLY A 53 4.58 10.20 10.55
CA GLY A 53 5.05 10.17 11.95
C GLY A 53 3.97 10.56 12.97
N HIS A 54 2.70 10.69 12.57
CA HIS A 54 1.67 11.22 13.46
C HIS A 54 1.45 10.29 14.67
N PRO A 55 1.53 10.78 15.93
CA PRO A 55 1.48 9.94 17.13
C PRO A 55 0.27 9.00 17.21
N ARG A 56 -0.92 9.48 16.85
CA ARG A 56 -2.15 8.65 16.83
C ARG A 56 -2.15 7.50 15.81
N ILE A 57 -1.36 7.57 14.73
CA ILE A 57 -1.14 6.42 13.85
C ILE A 57 -0.25 5.41 14.58
N LEU A 58 0.87 5.89 15.14
CA LEU A 58 1.87 5.06 15.80
C LEU A 58 1.30 4.34 17.03
N GLU A 59 0.44 4.99 17.82
CA GLU A 59 -0.30 4.38 18.94
C GLU A 59 -1.10 3.12 18.54
N VAL A 60 -1.51 3.01 17.27
CA VAL A 60 -2.21 1.83 16.73
C VAL A 60 -1.25 0.82 16.11
N ILE A 61 -0.17 1.30 15.47
CA ILE A 61 0.76 0.47 14.70
C ILE A 61 1.84 -0.19 15.56
N GLU A 62 2.44 0.55 16.49
CA GLU A 62 3.57 0.08 17.31
C GLU A 62 3.23 -1.16 18.16
N PRO A 63 2.03 -1.31 18.75
CA PRO A 63 1.65 -2.55 19.43
C PRO A 63 1.63 -3.79 18.54
N LEU A 64 1.53 -3.63 17.21
CA LEU A 64 1.44 -4.71 16.23
C LEU A 64 2.79 -5.00 15.56
N LEU A 65 3.58 -3.95 15.28
CA LEU A 65 4.84 -4.04 14.52
C LEU A 65 6.10 -3.85 15.37
N GLY A 66 5.97 -3.27 16.57
CA GLY A 66 7.09 -2.80 17.41
C GLY A 66 7.33 -1.29 17.29
N GLU A 67 7.88 -0.68 18.34
CA GLU A 67 8.26 0.74 18.40
C GLU A 67 9.43 1.08 17.45
N ASP A 68 10.13 0.07 16.92
CA ASP A 68 11.19 0.20 15.92
C ASP A 68 10.70 -0.07 14.49
N CYS A 69 9.37 -0.09 14.27
CA CYS A 69 8.77 -0.12 12.95
C CYS A 69 9.12 1.15 12.15
N HIS A 70 8.99 1.05 10.82
CA HIS A 70 9.31 2.16 9.93
C HIS A 70 8.49 2.10 8.64
N VAL A 71 8.45 3.22 7.92
CA VAL A 71 7.78 3.28 6.63
C VAL A 71 8.64 2.58 5.57
N ILE A 72 8.08 1.53 4.96
CA ILE A 72 8.74 0.74 3.91
C ILE A 72 8.33 1.19 2.51
N ALA A 73 7.15 1.77 2.32
CA ALA A 73 6.68 2.30 1.05
C ALA A 73 5.80 3.54 1.28
N ASN A 74 5.84 4.50 0.35
CA ASN A 74 5.06 5.72 0.48
C ASN A 74 4.79 6.39 -0.86
N THR A 75 3.50 6.60 -1.14
CA THR A 75 3.00 7.03 -2.45
C THR A 75 1.81 7.95 -2.29
N ALA A 76 1.82 9.09 -2.96
CA ALA A 76 0.64 9.96 -3.11
C ALA A 76 -0.20 9.41 -4.25
N TRP A 77 -1.49 9.21 -3.99
CA TRP A 77 -2.45 8.68 -4.96
C TRP A 77 -3.54 9.70 -5.22
N ARG A 78 -3.71 10.08 -6.49
CA ARG A 78 -4.75 10.97 -7.01
C ARG A 78 -5.47 10.23 -8.14
N ASN A 79 -6.48 9.45 -7.77
CA ASN A 79 -7.31 8.75 -8.73
C ASN A 79 -8.41 9.71 -9.21
N PRO A 80 -8.55 9.97 -10.52
CA PRO A 80 -9.66 10.75 -11.04
C PRO A 80 -11.00 10.01 -10.83
N PRO A 81 -12.14 10.72 -10.92
CA PRO A 81 -13.44 10.09 -11.01
C PRO A 81 -13.50 9.06 -12.15
N GLY A 82 -14.15 7.93 -11.89
CA GLY A 82 -14.25 6.81 -12.81
C GLY A 82 -13.35 5.63 -12.42
N GLY A 83 -13.27 4.66 -13.31
CA GLY A 83 -12.36 3.53 -13.15
C GLY A 83 -10.89 3.97 -13.20
N SER A 84 -10.02 3.20 -12.56
CA SER A 84 -8.57 3.34 -12.68
C SER A 84 -8.05 2.16 -13.52
N GLY A 85 -7.12 2.45 -14.44
CA GLY A 85 -6.42 1.42 -15.22
C GLY A 85 -5.49 0.55 -14.37
N HIS A 86 -5.17 1.00 -13.14
CA HIS A 86 -4.23 0.35 -12.25
C HIS A 86 -4.70 -1.03 -11.75
N GLY A 87 -3.74 -1.92 -11.48
CA GLY A 87 -3.98 -3.30 -11.03
C GLY A 87 -4.67 -3.40 -9.66
N GLY A 88 -4.61 -2.35 -8.85
CA GLY A 88 -5.23 -2.30 -7.52
C GLY A 88 -6.76 -2.46 -7.48
N ARG A 89 -7.43 -2.52 -8.64
CA ARG A 89 -8.84 -2.91 -8.75
C ARG A 89 -9.08 -4.40 -8.52
N TYR A 90 -8.07 -5.25 -8.66
CA TYR A 90 -8.21 -6.69 -8.40
C TYR A 90 -7.96 -6.99 -6.92
N TRP A 91 -8.56 -8.04 -6.39
CA TRP A 91 -8.22 -8.53 -5.04
C TRP A 91 -6.76 -8.96 -5.00
N HIS A 92 -6.00 -8.41 -4.06
CA HIS A 92 -4.59 -8.69 -3.88
C HIS A 92 -4.17 -8.58 -2.40
N ILE A 93 -2.89 -8.82 -2.19
CA ILE A 93 -2.14 -8.66 -0.94
C ILE A 93 -0.86 -7.91 -1.35
N ASP A 94 -0.40 -6.91 -0.60
CA ASP A 94 0.75 -6.12 -1.09
C ASP A 94 2.05 -6.93 -1.07
N ALA A 95 2.31 -7.72 -0.02
CA ALA A 95 3.56 -8.48 0.11
C ALA A 95 3.43 -9.84 0.81
N GLY A 96 2.29 -10.50 0.66
CA GLY A 96 2.00 -11.75 1.37
C GLY A 96 1.33 -12.85 0.51
N PRO A 97 0.82 -13.91 1.14
CA PRO A 97 0.73 -14.10 2.60
C PRO A 97 2.11 -14.33 3.25
N HIS A 98 2.43 -13.58 4.30
CA HIS A 98 3.72 -13.73 5.01
C HIS A 98 3.80 -15.07 5.76
N ILE A 99 2.66 -15.62 6.19
CA ILE A 99 2.57 -16.99 6.73
C ILE A 99 1.61 -17.80 5.85
N PRO A 100 2.13 -18.45 4.79
CA PRO A 100 1.35 -19.34 3.96
C PRO A 100 0.81 -20.52 4.77
N ARG A 101 -0.45 -20.88 4.54
CA ARG A 101 -1.11 -21.99 5.23
C ARG A 101 -2.18 -22.62 4.35
N PRO A 102 -2.31 -23.95 4.27
CA PRO A 102 -3.42 -24.59 3.57
C PRO A 102 -4.79 -24.11 4.05
N ALA A 103 -5.75 -24.00 3.13
CA ALA A 103 -7.08 -23.47 3.41
C ALA A 103 -7.89 -24.31 4.41
N ASP A 104 -7.61 -25.61 4.52
CA ASP A 104 -8.27 -26.56 5.43
C ASP A 104 -7.66 -26.60 6.84
N VAL A 105 -6.54 -25.91 7.06
CA VAL A 105 -5.91 -25.80 8.38
C VAL A 105 -6.39 -24.51 9.04
N PRO A 106 -7.12 -24.54 10.16
CA PRO A 106 -7.53 -23.31 10.85
C PRO A 106 -6.34 -22.68 11.59
N TRP A 107 -6.41 -21.36 11.80
CA TRP A 107 -5.47 -20.68 12.71
C TRP A 107 -5.92 -20.87 14.16
N ASP A 108 -5.03 -21.39 15.01
CA ASP A 108 -5.30 -21.54 16.44
C ASP A 108 -5.45 -20.17 17.11
N ASP A 109 -6.64 -19.85 17.63
CA ASP A 109 -6.95 -18.55 18.25
C ASP A 109 -6.10 -18.24 19.50
N ARG A 110 -5.39 -19.23 20.06
CA ARG A 110 -4.44 -19.01 21.16
C ARG A 110 -3.12 -18.41 20.69
N ILE A 111 -2.85 -18.45 19.39
CA ILE A 111 -1.65 -17.91 18.77
C ILE A 111 -2.03 -16.54 18.17
N PRO A 112 -1.45 -15.43 18.62
CA PRO A 112 -1.64 -14.14 17.96
C PRO A 112 -1.14 -14.21 16.51
N TYR A 113 -1.89 -13.65 15.57
CA TYR A 113 -1.41 -13.54 14.20
C TYR A 113 -0.28 -12.49 14.13
N PRO A 114 0.94 -12.85 13.67
CA PRO A 114 2.02 -11.89 13.55
C PRO A 114 1.76 -10.96 12.36
N VAL A 115 1.72 -9.66 12.64
CA VAL A 115 1.57 -8.64 11.59
C VAL A 115 2.96 -8.21 11.14
N PHE A 116 3.20 -8.25 9.83
CA PHE A 116 4.49 -7.89 9.22
C PHE A 116 4.47 -6.47 8.66
N ALA A 117 3.36 -6.09 8.02
CA ALA A 117 3.16 -4.75 7.49
C ALA A 117 1.70 -4.29 7.62
N ILE A 118 1.51 -2.98 7.77
CA ILE A 118 0.22 -2.30 7.84
C ILE A 118 0.19 -1.21 6.78
N GLY A 119 -0.83 -1.24 5.92
CA GLY A 119 -1.14 -0.16 5.00
C GLY A 119 -1.96 0.92 5.70
N ALA A 120 -1.61 2.18 5.46
CA ALA A 120 -2.31 3.35 5.94
C ALA A 120 -2.64 4.27 4.77
N HIS A 121 -3.90 4.62 4.62
CA HIS A 121 -4.38 5.65 3.69
C HIS A 121 -4.80 6.87 4.48
N ILE A 122 -3.99 7.92 4.43
CA ILE A 122 -4.29 9.23 5.01
C ILE A 122 -5.07 10.01 3.97
N LEU A 123 -6.37 10.23 4.22
CA LEU A 123 -7.29 10.81 3.25
C LEU A 123 -7.08 12.32 3.16
N LEU A 124 -6.85 12.85 1.95
CA LEU A 124 -6.75 14.29 1.68
C LEU A 124 -8.10 14.89 1.25
N GLU A 125 -9.00 14.04 0.79
CA GLU A 125 -10.37 14.37 0.40
C GLU A 125 -11.33 13.34 1.00
N ASP A 126 -12.61 13.69 1.13
CA ASP A 126 -13.62 12.74 1.59
C ASP A 126 -13.71 11.55 0.64
N CYS A 127 -13.73 10.35 1.22
CA CYS A 127 -13.84 9.10 0.48
C CYS A 127 -15.11 8.34 0.93
N PRO A 128 -16.31 8.79 0.51
CA PRO A 128 -17.53 8.02 0.70
C PRO A 128 -17.54 6.78 -0.20
N ARG A 129 -18.51 5.88 -0.01
CA ARG A 129 -18.59 4.60 -0.75
C ARG A 129 -18.61 4.80 -2.27
N GLU A 130 -19.21 5.89 -2.74
CA GLU A 130 -19.33 6.25 -4.14
C GLU A 130 -17.97 6.51 -4.80
N CYS A 131 -16.94 6.92 -4.05
CA CYS A 131 -15.59 7.15 -4.60
C CYS A 131 -14.78 5.86 -4.83
N GLY A 132 -15.35 4.69 -4.50
CA GLY A 132 -14.65 3.42 -4.56
C GLY A 132 -13.50 3.37 -3.56
N PRO A 133 -13.77 3.42 -2.23
CA PRO A 133 -12.73 3.35 -1.21
C PRO A 133 -12.00 2.00 -1.27
N THR A 134 -10.92 1.89 -0.50
CA THR A 134 -10.27 0.60 -0.27
C THR A 134 -11.28 -0.35 0.40
N GLY A 135 -11.51 -1.49 -0.22
CA GLY A 135 -12.32 -2.59 0.31
C GLY A 135 -11.42 -3.68 0.86
N VAL A 136 -11.80 -4.25 2.00
CA VAL A 136 -11.07 -5.35 2.65
C VAL A 136 -12.04 -6.48 2.94
N VAL A 137 -11.66 -7.73 2.66
CA VAL A 137 -12.44 -8.90 3.07
C VAL A 137 -12.05 -9.30 4.50
N PRO A 138 -12.93 -9.16 5.52
CA PRO A 138 -12.55 -9.40 6.90
C PRO A 138 -12.10 -10.85 7.17
N GLY A 139 -11.08 -11.01 8.02
CA GLY A 139 -10.53 -12.32 8.39
C GLY A 139 -9.45 -12.87 7.45
N THR A 140 -9.36 -12.38 6.21
CA THR A 140 -8.41 -12.90 5.21
C THR A 140 -6.94 -12.68 5.54
N HIS A 141 -6.60 -11.68 6.36
CA HIS A 141 -5.25 -11.53 6.92
C HIS A 141 -4.77 -12.78 7.66
N ARG A 142 -5.68 -13.60 8.22
CA ARG A 142 -5.37 -14.88 8.87
C ARG A 142 -5.53 -16.07 7.93
N SER A 143 -5.85 -15.90 6.65
CA SER A 143 -6.10 -17.02 5.74
C SER A 143 -4.81 -17.80 5.40
N GLY A 144 -3.66 -17.11 5.32
CA GLY A 144 -2.43 -17.68 4.78
C GLY A 144 -2.55 -18.05 3.30
N GLN A 145 -3.49 -17.44 2.58
CA GLN A 145 -3.82 -17.71 1.17
C GLN A 145 -3.84 -16.39 0.40
N SER A 146 -3.46 -16.43 -0.87
CA SER A 146 -3.77 -15.34 -1.80
C SER A 146 -5.24 -15.38 -2.22
N PRO A 147 -5.84 -14.27 -2.69
CA PRO A 147 -7.17 -14.29 -3.29
C PRO A 147 -7.24 -15.34 -4.42
N PRO A 148 -8.35 -16.08 -4.57
CA PRO A 148 -8.51 -17.07 -5.63
C PRO A 148 -8.41 -16.41 -7.01
N LEU A 149 -7.51 -16.89 -7.87
CA LEU A 149 -7.17 -16.24 -9.15
C LEU A 149 -8.39 -16.06 -10.07
N GLU A 150 -9.29 -17.03 -10.07
CA GLU A 150 -10.54 -17.06 -10.82
C GLU A 150 -11.58 -16.03 -10.31
N GLN A 151 -11.39 -15.48 -9.11
CA GLN A 151 -12.28 -14.54 -8.45
C GLN A 151 -11.63 -13.19 -8.13
N VAL A 152 -10.39 -12.92 -8.55
CA VAL A 152 -9.70 -11.65 -8.25
C VAL A 152 -10.45 -10.42 -8.77
N SER A 153 -11.33 -10.57 -9.77
CA SER A 153 -12.18 -9.51 -10.31
C SER A 153 -13.58 -9.45 -9.69
N ASP A 154 -14.01 -10.46 -8.94
CA ASP A 154 -15.34 -10.53 -8.33
C ASP A 154 -15.43 -9.56 -7.14
N SER A 155 -16.08 -8.42 -7.31
CA SER A 155 -16.20 -7.40 -6.27
C SER A 155 -16.94 -7.86 -5.01
N GLU A 156 -17.67 -8.97 -5.07
CA GLU A 156 -18.41 -9.55 -3.95
C GLU A 156 -17.71 -10.78 -3.33
N LEU A 157 -16.43 -11.01 -3.66
CA LEU A 157 -15.63 -12.10 -3.10
C LEU A 157 -15.74 -12.12 -1.56
N THR A 158 -16.19 -13.27 -1.03
CA THR A 158 -16.34 -13.48 0.41
C THR A 158 -15.30 -14.46 0.94
N HIS A 159 -15.01 -14.35 2.24
CA HIS A 159 -14.19 -15.33 2.96
C HIS A 159 -14.89 -15.69 4.27
N GLU A 160 -15.07 -17.00 4.52
CA GLU A 160 -15.81 -17.50 5.70
C GLU A 160 -17.20 -16.83 5.88
N GLY A 161 -17.89 -16.57 4.76
CA GLY A 161 -19.20 -15.91 4.76
C GLY A 161 -19.18 -14.41 5.08
N ARG A 162 -17.99 -13.79 5.18
CA ARG A 162 -17.84 -12.34 5.38
C ARG A 162 -17.64 -11.64 4.04
N SER A 163 -18.50 -10.67 3.76
CA SER A 163 -18.41 -9.80 2.58
C SER A 163 -17.37 -8.69 2.77
N PRO A 164 -16.90 -8.08 1.66
CA PRO A 164 -16.06 -6.90 1.70
C PRO A 164 -16.62 -5.77 2.56
N VAL A 165 -15.74 -5.08 3.29
CA VAL A 165 -16.04 -3.84 4.01
C VAL A 165 -15.31 -2.69 3.36
N ALA A 166 -16.04 -1.61 3.09
CA ALA A 166 -15.50 -0.37 2.55
C ALA A 166 -14.86 0.48 3.65
N LEU A 167 -13.61 0.90 3.47
CA LEU A 167 -12.92 1.82 4.37
C LEU A 167 -13.19 3.27 3.93
N THR A 168 -14.38 3.77 4.26
CA THR A 168 -14.78 5.16 4.01
C THR A 168 -14.27 6.10 5.10
N GLY A 169 -14.11 7.40 4.79
CA GLY A 169 -13.75 8.42 5.75
C GLY A 169 -13.84 9.83 5.19
N GLU A 170 -13.65 10.83 6.05
CA GLU A 170 -13.56 12.24 5.67
C GLU A 170 -12.10 12.67 5.47
N ALA A 171 -11.88 13.82 4.85
CA ALA A 171 -10.55 14.39 4.74
C ALA A 171 -9.89 14.53 6.13
N GLY A 172 -8.65 14.03 6.26
CA GLY A 172 -7.90 13.96 7.51
C GLY A 172 -8.17 12.72 8.35
N ASP A 173 -9.02 11.79 7.93
CA ASP A 173 -9.09 10.45 8.52
C ASP A 173 -8.02 9.51 7.95
N VAL A 174 -7.79 8.40 8.67
CA VAL A 174 -6.81 7.39 8.29
C VAL A 174 -7.47 6.02 8.27
N ALA A 175 -7.46 5.38 7.11
CA ALA A 175 -7.86 3.99 6.96
C ALA A 175 -6.64 3.08 7.12
N LEU A 176 -6.72 2.12 8.04
CA LEU A 176 -5.66 1.15 8.30
C LEU A 176 -6.12 -0.26 7.94
N PHE A 177 -5.23 -1.04 7.35
CA PHE A 177 -5.46 -2.46 7.09
C PHE A 177 -4.15 -3.25 7.18
N VAL A 178 -4.23 -4.48 7.65
CA VAL A 178 -3.08 -5.40 7.63
C VAL A 178 -2.77 -5.74 6.17
N SER A 179 -1.52 -5.62 5.77
CA SER A 179 -1.11 -5.78 4.37
C SER A 179 -1.37 -7.20 3.82
N ASP A 180 -1.43 -8.21 4.70
CA ASP A 180 -1.85 -9.60 4.41
C ASP A 180 -3.35 -9.76 4.09
N ALA A 181 -4.18 -8.76 4.37
CA ALA A 181 -5.61 -8.84 4.10
C ALA A 181 -5.89 -8.74 2.59
N TRP A 182 -6.84 -9.53 2.11
CA TRP A 182 -7.33 -9.39 0.73
C TRP A 182 -8.03 -8.05 0.61
N HIS A 183 -7.50 -7.21 -0.26
CA HIS A 183 -8.01 -5.87 -0.44
C HIS A 183 -7.97 -5.44 -1.92
N ARG A 184 -8.73 -4.40 -2.24
CA ARG A 184 -8.78 -3.78 -3.56
C ARG A 184 -9.33 -2.36 -3.47
N ARG A 185 -9.22 -1.59 -4.55
CA ARG A 185 -10.13 -0.46 -4.81
C ARG A 185 -11.51 -1.02 -5.16
N LEU A 186 -12.55 -0.65 -4.40
CA LEU A 186 -13.94 -0.99 -4.73
C LEU A 186 -14.42 -0.24 -5.98
N ASP A 187 -15.43 -0.81 -6.64
CA ASP A 187 -16.02 -0.16 -7.81
C ASP A 187 -16.67 1.18 -7.41
N PRO A 188 -16.37 2.28 -8.13
CA PRO A 188 -16.99 3.57 -7.89
C PRO A 188 -18.47 3.57 -8.27
N GLY A 189 -19.24 4.43 -7.62
CA GLY A 189 -20.67 4.64 -7.87
C GLY A 189 -20.95 5.91 -8.67
N PRO A 190 -22.23 6.24 -8.94
CA PRO A 190 -22.62 7.41 -9.74
C PRO A 190 -22.17 8.77 -9.19
N GLY A 191 -21.83 8.85 -7.91
CA GLY A 191 -21.36 10.08 -7.24
C GLY A 191 -19.84 10.15 -7.06
N ASP A 192 -19.08 9.35 -7.80
CA ASP A 192 -17.61 9.33 -7.69
C ASP A 192 -17.01 10.72 -7.99
N ARG A 193 -16.16 11.18 -7.07
CA ARG A 193 -15.42 12.45 -7.19
C ARG A 193 -13.90 12.22 -7.32
N GLY A 194 -13.48 10.97 -7.45
CA GLY A 194 -12.08 10.58 -7.34
C GLY A 194 -11.66 10.39 -5.89
N ARG A 195 -10.37 10.13 -5.71
CA ARG A 195 -9.74 9.96 -4.40
C ARG A 195 -8.38 10.64 -4.41
N PHE A 196 -8.09 11.37 -3.36
CA PHE A 196 -6.75 11.85 -3.08
C PHE A 196 -6.32 11.42 -1.68
N PHE A 197 -5.24 10.66 -1.58
CA PHE A 197 -4.73 10.16 -0.30
C PHE A 197 -3.21 9.94 -0.34
N LEU A 198 -2.57 10.03 0.82
CA LEU A 198 -1.20 9.57 1.03
C LEU A 198 -1.25 8.12 1.52
N GLN A 199 -0.66 7.21 0.76
CA GLN A 199 -0.45 5.84 1.19
C GLN A 199 0.91 5.71 1.87
N ALA A 200 0.93 5.09 3.05
CA ALA A 200 2.14 4.65 3.71
C ALA A 200 1.99 3.19 4.13
N HIS A 201 3.03 2.39 3.93
CA HIS A 201 3.12 1.07 4.50
C HIS A 201 4.17 1.07 5.59
N TYR A 202 3.78 0.66 6.79
CA TYR A 202 4.68 0.49 7.92
C TYR A 202 5.05 -0.98 7.98
N GLY A 203 6.33 -1.28 8.03
CA GLY A 203 6.87 -2.62 8.21
C GLY A 203 7.54 -2.76 9.57
N ARG A 204 7.64 -4.00 10.05
CA ARG A 204 8.56 -4.34 11.14
C ARG A 204 9.99 -3.90 10.78
N ARG A 205 10.83 -3.71 11.80
CA ARG A 205 12.24 -3.31 11.63
C ARG A 205 13.03 -4.20 10.66
N ASP A 206 12.71 -5.48 10.59
CA ASP A 206 13.40 -6.48 9.77
C ASP A 206 12.96 -6.48 8.29
N ILE A 207 11.94 -5.71 7.92
CA ILE A 207 11.48 -5.58 6.54
C ILE A 207 12.22 -4.43 5.87
N ALA A 208 12.82 -4.69 4.70
CA ALA A 208 13.55 -3.68 3.96
C ALA A 208 12.63 -2.59 3.38
N GLN A 209 13.11 -1.35 3.34
CA GLN A 209 12.44 -0.26 2.62
C GLN A 209 12.43 -0.50 1.11
N ARG A 210 11.32 -0.14 0.50
CA ARG A 210 11.01 -0.15 -0.93
C ARG A 210 10.61 1.25 -1.43
N ILE A 211 10.99 2.30 -0.70
CA ILE A 211 10.71 3.68 -1.10
C ILE A 211 11.34 3.98 -2.47
N ARG A 212 12.59 3.56 -2.66
CA ARG A 212 13.32 3.58 -3.94
C ARG A 212 13.59 2.16 -4.41
N LEU A 213 13.74 1.99 -5.72
CA LEU A 213 14.07 0.70 -6.31
C LEU A 213 15.40 0.17 -5.80
N THR A 214 15.46 -1.15 -5.59
CA THR A 214 16.65 -1.83 -5.06
C THR A 214 17.87 -1.78 -5.97
N GLU A 215 17.68 -1.48 -7.26
CA GLU A 215 18.77 -1.21 -8.19
C GLU A 215 19.42 0.16 -7.97
N HIS A 216 18.65 1.15 -7.50
CA HIS A 216 19.13 2.50 -7.22
C HIS A 216 19.68 2.63 -5.81
N VAL A 217 19.14 1.87 -4.87
CA VAL A 217 19.57 1.85 -3.47
C VAL A 217 19.82 0.41 -3.04
N ASN A 218 21.10 0.04 -3.04
CA ASN A 218 21.56 -1.27 -2.60
C ASN A 218 22.67 -1.12 -1.55
N HIS A 219 22.75 -2.06 -0.61
CA HIS A 219 23.80 -2.07 0.43
C HIS A 219 25.17 -2.53 -0.11
N LEU A 220 25.20 -3.17 -1.28
CA LEU A 220 26.42 -3.69 -1.88
C LEU A 220 27.10 -2.65 -2.77
N SER A 221 28.42 -2.76 -2.91
CA SER A 221 29.17 -1.94 -3.85
C SER A 221 28.85 -2.28 -5.30
N GLU A 222 29.04 -1.33 -6.21
CA GLU A 222 28.90 -1.55 -7.67
C GLU A 222 29.67 -2.77 -8.14
N GLN A 223 30.93 -2.92 -7.72
CA GLN A 223 31.76 -4.08 -8.05
C GLN A 223 31.14 -5.42 -7.61
N ALA A 224 30.36 -5.43 -6.52
CA ALA A 224 29.65 -6.63 -6.08
C ALA A 224 28.42 -6.94 -6.92
N LEU A 225 27.68 -5.90 -7.32
CA LEU A 225 26.54 -6.02 -8.23
C LEU A 225 26.98 -6.47 -9.63
N ASP A 226 28.11 -5.97 -10.14
CA ASP A 226 28.67 -6.34 -11.45
C ASP A 226 29.02 -7.84 -11.57
N ARG A 227 29.23 -8.53 -10.43
CA ARG A 227 29.47 -9.97 -10.41
C ARG A 227 28.20 -10.80 -10.58
N ALA A 228 27.01 -10.19 -10.46
CA ALA A 228 25.74 -10.88 -10.63
C ALA A 228 25.41 -11.02 -12.11
N VAL A 229 25.61 -12.22 -12.66
CA VAL A 229 25.41 -12.48 -14.09
C VAL A 229 24.04 -13.09 -14.36
N THR A 230 23.51 -13.89 -13.43
CA THR A 230 22.19 -14.52 -13.57
C THR A 230 21.11 -13.74 -12.82
N GLU A 231 19.86 -13.93 -13.23
CA GLU A 231 18.69 -13.42 -12.49
C GLU A 231 18.70 -13.90 -11.03
N ARG A 232 19.15 -15.15 -10.79
CA ARG A 232 19.23 -15.67 -9.43
C ARG A 232 20.32 -14.97 -8.61
N ASP A 233 21.47 -14.65 -9.20
CA ASP A 233 22.50 -13.87 -8.51
C ASP A 233 21.94 -12.50 -8.12
N ARG A 234 21.29 -11.81 -9.05
CA ARG A 234 20.68 -10.50 -8.82
C ARG A 234 19.69 -10.53 -7.66
N THR A 235 18.75 -11.47 -7.68
CA THR A 235 17.75 -11.62 -6.60
C THR A 235 18.37 -12.03 -5.26
N LEU A 236 19.46 -12.79 -5.25
CA LEU A 236 20.21 -13.09 -4.01
C LEU A 236 20.90 -11.85 -3.42
N LEU A 237 21.28 -10.89 -4.26
CA LEU A 237 21.83 -9.60 -3.84
C LEU A 237 20.75 -8.57 -3.49
N GLY A 238 19.47 -8.97 -3.47
CA GLY A 238 18.35 -8.10 -3.16
C GLY A 238 17.93 -7.19 -4.32
N LEU A 239 18.44 -7.41 -5.54
CA LEU A 239 17.92 -6.76 -6.74
C LEU A 239 16.66 -7.48 -7.18
N HIS A 240 15.52 -6.86 -6.93
CA HIS A 240 14.20 -7.40 -7.27
C HIS A 240 13.51 -6.48 -8.27
N GLU A 241 12.75 -7.09 -9.17
CA GLU A 241 11.73 -6.39 -9.95
C GLU A 241 10.76 -5.66 -9.01
N PRO A 242 10.24 -4.49 -9.39
CA PRO A 242 9.24 -3.77 -8.59
C PRO A 242 7.97 -4.62 -8.39
N GLY A 243 7.38 -4.52 -7.19
CA GLY A 243 6.10 -5.14 -6.82
C GLY A 243 5.16 -4.11 -6.18
N PHE A 244 4.07 -4.53 -5.51
CA PHE A 244 3.04 -3.58 -5.05
C PHE A 244 3.53 -2.41 -4.16
N TYR A 245 4.64 -2.57 -3.44
CA TYR A 245 5.23 -1.50 -2.63
C TYR A 245 6.00 -0.45 -3.44
N ASP A 246 6.52 -0.82 -4.61
CA ASP A 246 7.48 -0.01 -5.36
C ASP A 246 7.31 0.00 -6.88
N SER A 247 6.29 -0.67 -7.42
CA SER A 247 5.89 -0.66 -8.84
C SER A 247 5.15 0.61 -9.22
#